data_AF-A0A7Y8IDA0-F1
#
_entry.id   AF-A0A7Y8IDA0-F1
#
_cell.length_a   1.000
_cell.length_b   1.000
_cell.length_c   1.000
_cell.angle_alpha   90.00
_cell.angle_beta   90.00
_cell.angle_gamma   90.00
#
_symmetry.space_group_name_H-M   'P 1'
#
loop_
_entity.id
_entity.type
_entity.pdbx_description
1 polymer ?
#
loop_
_entity_poly.entity_id
_entity_poly.type
_entity_poly.pdbx_seq_one_letter_code
_entity_poly.pdbx_strand_id
1 'polypeptide(L)'
;MSKLEPRIINTDKVDKDTKYEPPLIIAWGVDQFTTGTKTITMGRTIIPPGGRNQRHYHANCDAAFFVRKGTIKVFIGEEKKEYIVPENHIVFSPAGGIHGLLNMSNTETAELIFTYGNCPSKEAAGTVYLEDPWV
;
A
#
# COMPACT_ATOMS: atom_id res chain seq x y z
N MET A 1 19.76 -4.83 22.60
CA MET A 1 18.52 -4.91 21.80
C MET A 1 17.98 -6.32 21.95
N SER A 2 16.69 -6.49 22.25
CA SER A 2 16.08 -7.83 22.28
C SER A 2 16.12 -8.44 20.88
N LYS A 3 16.41 -9.74 20.82
CA LYS A 3 16.39 -10.51 19.58
C LYS A 3 14.94 -10.55 19.04
N LEU A 4 14.78 -10.38 17.73
CA LEU A 4 13.49 -10.58 17.07
C LEU A 4 13.19 -12.07 16.99
N GLU A 5 11.96 -12.46 17.31
CA GLU A 5 11.49 -13.84 17.23
C GLU A 5 10.44 -13.98 16.11
N PRO A 6 10.32 -15.13 15.44
CA PRO A 6 9.28 -15.38 14.44
C PRO A 6 7.87 -15.27 15.04
N ARG A 7 6.92 -14.68 14.29
CA ARG A 7 5.53 -14.47 14.73
C ARG A 7 4.56 -14.63 13.57
N ILE A 8 3.33 -15.00 13.88
CA ILE A 8 2.20 -15.05 12.94
C ILE A 8 1.30 -13.86 13.24
N ILE A 9 1.03 -13.04 12.23
CA ILE A 9 0.15 -11.86 12.37
C ILE A 9 -1.13 -12.10 11.58
N ASN A 10 -2.27 -12.00 12.27
CA ASN A 10 -3.57 -12.02 11.63
C ASN A 10 -3.96 -10.59 11.23
N THR A 11 -3.86 -10.26 9.94
CA THR A 11 -4.20 -8.93 9.44
C THR A 11 -5.67 -8.55 9.63
N ASP A 12 -6.58 -9.50 9.91
CA ASP A 12 -7.97 -9.17 10.26
C ASP A 12 -8.14 -8.67 11.70
N LYS A 13 -7.13 -8.88 12.54
CA LYS A 13 -7.15 -8.51 13.97
C LYS A 13 -6.24 -7.33 14.32
N VAL A 14 -5.42 -6.87 13.39
CA VAL A 14 -4.65 -5.62 13.57
C VAL A 14 -5.54 -4.41 13.32
N ASP A 15 -5.21 -3.31 14.01
CA ASP A 15 -5.88 -2.03 13.81
C ASP A 15 -5.78 -1.58 12.36
N LYS A 16 -6.88 -0.96 11.88
CA LYS A 16 -6.97 -0.47 10.51
C LYS A 16 -6.60 0.99 10.44
N ASP A 17 -5.67 1.30 9.55
CA ASP A 17 -5.33 2.66 9.20
C ASP A 17 -6.17 3.11 8.01
N THR A 18 -7.11 4.01 8.29
CA THR A 18 -8.00 4.63 7.31
C THR A 18 -7.57 6.06 6.95
N LYS A 19 -6.45 6.52 7.50
CA LYS A 19 -5.98 7.90 7.38
C LYS A 19 -4.74 8.05 6.51
N TYR A 20 -3.96 6.99 6.34
CA TYR A 20 -2.74 7.05 5.54
C TYR A 20 -3.05 7.33 4.08
N GLU A 21 -3.86 6.51 3.42
CA GLU A 21 -4.21 6.68 2.00
C GLU A 21 -5.74 6.63 1.79
N PRO A 22 -6.51 7.60 2.29
CA PRO A 22 -7.97 7.55 2.18
C PRO A 22 -8.42 7.46 0.71
N PRO A 23 -9.47 6.66 0.40
CA PRO A 23 -10.35 5.90 1.30
C PRO A 23 -9.88 4.46 1.60
N LEU A 24 -8.62 4.13 1.34
CA LEU A 24 -8.11 2.77 1.50
C LEU A 24 -8.06 2.41 2.99
N ILE A 25 -8.22 1.12 3.28
CA ILE A 25 -8.24 0.56 4.62
C ILE A 25 -7.02 -0.36 4.75
N ILE A 26 -5.99 0.11 5.44
CA ILE A 26 -4.69 -0.56 5.50
C ILE A 26 -4.55 -1.32 6.82
N ALA A 27 -4.13 -2.57 6.72
CA ALA A 27 -3.74 -3.41 7.85
C ALA A 27 -2.22 -3.64 7.78
N TRP A 28 -1.47 -2.96 8.64
CA TRP A 28 -0.03 -3.13 8.78
C TRP A 28 0.26 -4.46 9.45
N GLY A 29 0.72 -5.44 8.68
CA GLY A 29 0.91 -6.82 9.14
C GLY A 29 2.32 -7.06 9.69
N VAL A 30 3.32 -6.53 8.98
CA VAL A 30 4.73 -6.59 9.39
C VAL A 30 5.28 -5.18 9.31
N ASP A 31 5.71 -4.63 10.42
CA ASP A 31 6.42 -3.37 10.54
C ASP A 31 7.12 -3.32 11.92
N GLN A 32 7.76 -2.21 12.25
CA GLN A 32 8.44 -2.03 13.53
C GLN A 32 7.48 -2.08 14.74
N PHE A 33 6.20 -1.74 14.57
CA PHE A 33 5.24 -1.69 15.67
C PHE A 33 4.61 -3.06 15.96
N THR A 34 4.37 -3.85 14.93
CA THR A 34 3.79 -5.19 15.01
C THR A 34 4.84 -6.26 15.31
N THR A 35 6.04 -6.13 14.74
CA THR A 35 7.08 -7.17 14.80
C THR A 35 8.42 -6.69 15.34
N GLY A 36 8.69 -5.39 15.37
CA GLY A 36 10.00 -4.85 15.75
C GLY A 36 11.06 -4.89 14.64
N THR A 37 10.69 -5.34 13.43
CA THR A 37 11.59 -5.34 12.28
C THR A 37 12.07 -3.95 11.90
N LYS A 38 13.25 -3.87 11.29
CA LYS A 38 13.82 -2.61 10.78
C LYS A 38 13.93 -2.56 9.26
N THR A 39 13.64 -3.66 8.58
CA THR A 39 14.08 -3.89 7.20
C THR A 39 12.94 -4.17 6.22
N ILE A 40 11.72 -4.34 6.71
CA ILE A 40 10.58 -4.65 5.86
C ILE A 40 9.30 -4.11 6.47
N THR A 41 8.45 -3.55 5.62
CA THR A 41 7.06 -3.29 5.95
C THR A 41 6.21 -4.10 5.00
N MET A 42 5.20 -4.82 5.48
CA MET A 42 4.21 -5.50 4.66
C MET A 42 2.81 -5.30 5.24
N GLY A 43 1.82 -5.27 4.36
CA GLY A 43 0.44 -5.17 4.81
C GLY A 43 -0.55 -5.62 3.77
N ARG A 44 -1.81 -5.57 4.19
CA ARG A 44 -2.97 -5.88 3.38
C ARG A 44 -3.82 -4.62 3.29
N THR A 45 -4.22 -4.26 2.08
CA THR A 45 -5.07 -3.09 1.85
C THR A 45 -6.37 -3.51 1.21
N ILE A 46 -7.48 -3.09 1.82
CA ILE A 46 -8.82 -3.20 1.24
C ILE A 46 -9.14 -1.86 0.58
N ILE A 47 -9.55 -1.90 -0.69
CA ILE A 47 -9.91 -0.72 -1.47
C ILE A 47 -11.44 -0.78 -1.66
N PRO A 48 -12.20 0.14 -1.07
CA PRO A 48 -13.66 0.18 -1.22
C PRO A 48 -14.09 0.29 -2.69
N PRO A 49 -15.35 -0.01 -3.01
CA PRO A 49 -15.88 0.20 -4.36
C PRO A 49 -15.70 1.66 -4.81
N GLY A 50 -15.16 1.87 -6.02
CA GLY A 50 -14.81 3.18 -6.57
C GLY A 50 -13.68 3.91 -5.82
N GLY A 51 -13.10 3.29 -4.79
CA GLY A 51 -12.11 3.91 -3.92
C GLY A 51 -10.83 4.27 -4.67
N ARG A 52 -10.34 5.49 -4.44
CA ARG A 52 -9.16 6.05 -5.10
C ARG A 52 -8.27 6.79 -4.12
N ASN A 53 -7.01 6.38 -3.99
CA ASN A 53 -6.04 7.15 -3.23
C ASN A 53 -5.40 8.25 -4.10
N GLN A 54 -4.76 9.19 -3.43
CA GLN A 54 -3.90 10.19 -4.05
C GLN A 54 -2.67 9.53 -4.64
N ARG A 55 -2.22 10.03 -5.80
CA ARG A 55 -0.86 9.78 -6.26
C ARG A 55 0.14 10.32 -5.24
N HIS A 56 1.12 9.49 -4.96
CA HIS A 56 2.18 9.76 -4.03
C HIS A 56 3.45 9.04 -4.47
N TYR A 57 4.53 9.27 -3.72
CA TYR A 57 5.73 8.44 -3.79
C TYR A 57 6.26 8.23 -2.38
N HIS A 58 7.10 7.20 -2.22
CA HIS A 58 7.88 6.97 -1.00
C HIS A 58 9.34 7.36 -1.28
N ALA A 59 9.86 8.36 -0.58
CA ALA A 59 11.21 8.88 -0.85
C ALA A 59 12.33 7.90 -0.43
N ASN A 60 12.05 7.06 0.57
CA ASN A 60 13.11 6.31 1.28
C ASN A 60 13.10 4.81 0.97
N CYS A 61 12.13 4.32 0.19
CA CYS A 61 12.01 2.89 -0.07
C CYS A 61 11.28 2.59 -1.38
N ASP A 62 11.63 1.45 -1.96
CA ASP A 62 10.82 0.84 -3.00
C ASP A 62 9.51 0.32 -2.40
N ALA A 63 8.45 0.41 -3.19
CA ALA A 63 7.16 -0.22 -2.90
C ALA A 63 6.80 -1.23 -3.98
N ALA A 64 6.19 -2.32 -3.56
CA ALA A 64 5.55 -3.26 -4.47
C ALA A 64 4.24 -3.74 -3.87
N PHE A 65 3.28 -4.07 -4.74
CA PHE A 65 2.06 -4.73 -4.31
C PHE A 65 1.60 -5.78 -5.31
N PHE A 66 0.96 -6.81 -4.78
CA PHE A 66 0.30 -7.88 -5.51
C PHE A 66 -1.21 -7.68 -5.45
N VAL A 67 -1.87 -7.64 -6.60
CA VAL A 67 -3.34 -7.53 -6.67
C VAL A 67 -3.95 -8.91 -6.41
N ARG A 68 -4.52 -9.06 -5.21
CA ARG A 68 -5.09 -10.34 -4.75
C ARG A 68 -6.54 -10.51 -5.17
N LYS A 69 -7.33 -9.44 -5.13
CA LYS A 69 -8.77 -9.46 -5.44
C LYS A 69 -9.16 -8.24 -6.26
N GLY A 70 -9.99 -8.44 -7.28
CA GLY A 70 -10.54 -7.39 -8.12
C GLY A 70 -9.56 -6.83 -9.16
N THR A 71 -10.04 -5.82 -9.87
CA THR A 71 -9.26 -5.10 -10.89
C THR A 71 -9.11 -3.65 -10.47
N ILE A 72 -7.87 -3.16 -10.50
CA ILE A 72 -7.57 -1.76 -10.22
C ILE A 72 -7.08 -1.07 -11.48
N LYS A 73 -7.20 0.25 -11.50
CA LYS A 73 -6.46 1.12 -12.40
C LYS A 73 -5.32 1.75 -11.60
N VAL A 74 -4.11 1.69 -12.12
CA VAL A 74 -2.91 2.32 -11.53
C VAL A 74 -2.51 3.52 -12.36
N PHE A 75 -2.11 4.60 -11.68
CA PHE A 75 -1.62 5.84 -12.28
C PHE A 75 -0.13 5.96 -12.01
N ILE A 76 0.72 5.93 -13.03
CA ILE A 76 2.19 5.93 -12.88
C ILE A 76 2.81 7.19 -13.46
N GLY A 77 3.76 7.77 -12.72
CA GLY A 77 4.60 8.87 -13.16
C GLY A 77 3.92 10.24 -13.17
N GLU A 78 4.70 11.26 -13.53
CA GLU A 78 4.26 12.65 -13.61
C GLU A 78 3.10 12.83 -14.60
N GLU A 79 3.21 12.17 -15.76
CA GLU A 79 2.21 12.16 -16.84
C GLU A 79 0.91 11.40 -16.49
N LYS A 80 0.82 10.78 -15.31
CA LYS A 80 -0.37 10.02 -14.85
C LYS A 80 -0.77 8.95 -15.88
N LYS A 81 0.19 8.15 -16.34
CA LYS A 81 -0.10 7.04 -17.26
C LYS A 81 -1.00 6.00 -16.59
N GLU A 82 -2.07 5.61 -17.27
CA GLU A 82 -3.06 4.70 -16.72
C GLU A 82 -2.82 3.25 -17.17
N TYR A 83 -2.90 2.32 -16.23
CA TYR A 83 -2.77 0.88 -16.48
C TYR A 83 -3.91 0.14 -15.80
N ILE A 84 -4.59 -0.75 -16.52
CA ILE A 84 -5.55 -1.68 -15.92
C ILE A 84 -4.76 -2.89 -15.41
N VAL A 85 -4.88 -3.18 -14.12
CA VAL A 85 -4.13 -4.24 -13.44
C VAL A 85 -5.12 -5.21 -12.81
N PRO A 86 -5.30 -6.42 -13.38
CA PRO A 86 -6.18 -7.43 -12.83
C PRO A 86 -5.49 -8.22 -11.70
N GLU A 87 -6.22 -9.18 -11.13
CA GLU A 87 -5.68 -10.12 -10.13
C GLU A 87 -4.41 -10.83 -10.62
N ASN A 88 -3.60 -11.27 -9.66
CA ASN A 88 -2.36 -12.01 -9.86
C ASN A 88 -1.23 -11.24 -10.56
N HIS A 89 -1.32 -9.90 -10.57
CA HIS A 89 -0.28 -9.02 -11.09
C HIS A 89 0.47 -8.32 -9.95
N ILE A 90 1.74 -8.01 -10.21
CA ILE A 90 2.60 -7.24 -9.31
C ILE A 90 2.83 -5.86 -9.93
N VAL A 91 2.71 -4.83 -9.10
CA VAL A 91 3.12 -3.46 -9.44
C VAL A 91 4.33 -3.12 -8.59
N PHE A 92 5.35 -2.57 -9.24
CA PHE A 92 6.57 -2.11 -8.59
C PHE A 92 6.70 -0.60 -8.80
N SER A 93 7.10 0.10 -7.76
CA SER A 93 7.42 1.52 -7.77
C SER A 93 8.75 1.70 -7.03
N PRO A 94 9.83 2.12 -7.71
CA PRO A 94 11.08 2.38 -7.04
C PRO A 94 10.92 3.58 -6.08
N ALA A 95 11.88 3.78 -5.17
CA ALA A 95 11.94 4.98 -4.34
C ALA A 95 11.82 6.25 -5.21
N GLY A 96 10.92 7.17 -4.82
CA GLY A 96 10.57 8.37 -5.60
C GLY A 96 9.62 8.13 -6.79
N GLY A 97 9.30 6.88 -7.11
CA GLY A 97 8.37 6.53 -8.19
C GLY A 97 6.93 6.90 -7.85
N ILE A 98 6.37 7.83 -8.63
CA ILE A 98 4.99 8.30 -8.45
C ILE A 98 4.00 7.20 -8.85
N HIS A 99 3.10 6.86 -7.92
CA HIS A 99 2.03 5.90 -8.16
C HIS A 99 0.77 6.24 -7.36
N GLY A 100 -0.37 5.71 -7.80
CA GLY A 100 -1.67 5.76 -7.13
C GLY A 100 -2.62 4.78 -7.79
N LEU A 101 -3.78 4.51 -7.20
CA LEU A 101 -4.72 3.51 -7.69
C LEU A 101 -6.18 3.91 -7.53
N LEU A 102 -7.03 3.23 -8.31
CA LEU A 102 -8.48 3.29 -8.27
C LEU A 102 -9.01 1.85 -8.33
N ASN A 103 -9.92 1.48 -7.44
CA ASN A 103 -10.74 0.29 -7.62
C ASN A 103 -11.76 0.53 -8.74
N MET A 104 -11.71 -0.30 -9.79
CA MET A 104 -12.59 -0.14 -10.95
C MET A 104 -14.02 -0.62 -10.71
N SER A 105 -14.27 -1.41 -9.67
CA SER A 105 -15.62 -1.86 -9.33
C SER A 105 -16.34 -0.84 -8.48
N ASN A 106 -17.60 -0.52 -8.82
CA ASN A 106 -18.48 0.33 -8.02
C ASN A 106 -19.33 -0.45 -7.02
N THR A 107 -19.22 -1.78 -6.99
CA THR A 107 -20.01 -2.66 -6.09
C THR A 107 -19.15 -3.56 -5.21
N GLU A 108 -17.97 -3.97 -5.69
CA GLU A 108 -17.09 -4.93 -5.03
C GLU A 108 -15.80 -4.26 -4.54
N THR A 109 -15.26 -4.74 -3.42
CA THR A 109 -13.93 -4.35 -2.93
C THR A 109 -12.83 -4.95 -3.80
N ALA A 110 -11.75 -4.20 -4.01
CA ALA A 110 -10.45 -4.75 -4.42
C ALA A 110 -9.52 -4.95 -3.22
N GLU A 111 -8.50 -5.80 -3.36
CA GLU A 111 -7.53 -6.09 -2.31
C GLU A 111 -6.13 -6.23 -2.87
N LEU A 112 -5.14 -5.66 -2.17
CA LEU A 112 -3.73 -5.85 -2.45
C LEU A 112 -2.94 -6.27 -1.22
N ILE A 113 -1.82 -6.96 -1.45
CA ILE A 113 -0.78 -7.23 -0.46
C ILE A 113 0.44 -6.42 -0.87
N PHE A 114 0.90 -5.52 -0.01
CA PHE A 114 2.02 -4.63 -0.33
C PHE A 114 3.25 -4.93 0.54
N THR A 115 4.38 -4.43 0.07
CA THR A 115 5.63 -4.39 0.82
C THR A 115 6.39 -3.10 0.53
N TYR A 116 7.12 -2.61 1.54
CA TYR A 116 8.19 -1.63 1.40
C TYR A 116 9.52 -2.29 1.74
N GLY A 117 10.49 -2.20 0.82
CA GLY A 117 11.81 -2.79 0.98
C GLY A 117 12.73 -1.90 1.82
N ASN A 118 13.49 -2.50 2.76
CA ASN A 118 14.41 -1.79 3.65
C ASN A 118 13.77 -0.61 4.42
N CYS A 119 12.49 -0.76 4.76
CA CYS A 119 11.69 0.29 5.39
C CYS A 119 10.96 -0.27 6.60
N PRO A 120 11.14 0.31 7.80
CA PRO A 120 10.60 -0.24 9.04
C PRO A 120 9.13 0.13 9.29
N SER A 121 8.61 1.18 8.66
CA SER A 121 7.24 1.64 8.88
C SER A 121 6.77 2.63 7.82
N LYS A 122 5.47 2.94 7.86
CA LYS A 122 4.85 3.98 7.02
C LYS A 122 5.44 5.38 7.26
N GLU A 123 5.87 5.70 8.48
CA GLU A 123 6.51 6.98 8.82
C GLU A 123 7.92 7.06 8.23
N ALA A 124 8.63 5.93 8.19
CA ALA A 124 9.97 5.88 7.63
C ALA A 124 10.00 5.89 6.10
N ALA A 125 8.87 5.55 5.44
CA ALA A 125 8.77 5.50 3.98
C ALA A 125 9.02 6.84 3.29
N GLY A 126 8.87 7.96 4.01
CA GLY A 126 9.05 9.30 3.43
C GLY A 126 7.97 9.60 2.38
N THR A 127 6.72 9.27 2.69
CA THR A 127 5.60 9.41 1.77
C THR A 127 5.25 10.86 1.52
N VAL A 128 5.11 11.23 0.25
CA VAL A 128 4.72 12.57 -0.19
C VAL A 128 3.53 12.46 -1.15
N TYR A 129 2.41 13.07 -0.76
CA TYR A 129 1.20 13.16 -1.58
C TYR A 129 1.29 14.34 -2.56
N LEU A 130 0.88 14.12 -3.80
CA LEU A 130 1.02 15.08 -4.90
C LEU A 130 -0.30 15.74 -5.33
N GLU A 131 -1.40 15.30 -4.75
CA GLU A 131 -2.75 15.75 -5.08
C GLU A 131 -3.61 15.69 -3.82
N ASP A 132 -4.72 16.42 -3.79
CA ASP A 132 -5.67 16.38 -2.68
C ASP A 132 -6.42 15.03 -2.66
N PRO A 133 -6.93 14.60 -1.48
CA PRO A 133 -7.75 13.41 -1.37
C PRO A 133 -8.94 13.44 -2.33
N TRP A 134 -9.21 12.30 -2.96
CA TRP A 134 -10.36 12.13 -3.84
C TRP A 134 -11.61 11.89 -2.96
N VAL A 135 -12.13 12.97 -2.39
CA VAL A 135 -13.41 13.01 -1.64
C VAL A 135 -14.60 13.23 -2.55
#